data_AF-A0AAD8WWA4-F1
#
_entry.id   AF-A0AAD8WWA4-F1
#
_cell.length_a   1.000
_cell.length_b   1.000
_cell.length_c   1.000
_cell.angle_alpha   90.00
_cell.angle_beta   90.00
_cell.angle_gamma   90.00
#
_symmetry.space_group_name_H-M   'P 1'
#
loop_
_entity.id
_entity.type
_entity.pdbx_description
1 polymer ?
#
loop_
_entity_poly.entity_id
_entity_poly.type
_entity_poly.pdbx_seq_one_letter_code
_entity_poly.pdbx_strand_id
1 'polypeptide(L)'
;MRSPVSLCTGVTYDRASIQRWLDSGNTTCPATMQPLPSTDLVPNLTLRSLITHWSNSAASCSPVAGSATFFAGPSPAALVRKVASSGTNPSPALRELAAYLSDDDVDEFEKNALVGAGSAAETVASVLRRKGEQISVDGLEAAVRVLAAIVALDGIEDANKKRVATGLAVDAPASAASLARVLRGGSGLEARIDAARLVEFLLANAVAETKAAVAQSSDLVAELIRLVGPVDEKGSLDRKAMDTGLSCLATIAGSRRAARDEMVRLGVVPAAVRALHATTEPSSSAKVLRILESAVGCAEGRAALCKDAEATVTAVLDRMMKSGRDGAEAAVAVLWAVCHKYKDRRASDAAAASEGGLTRLLLLLQSGCSPAARQMALELLKIYRVNAKSCLAGYDSKTTHIMPF
;
A
#
# COMPACT_ATOMS: atom_id res chain seq x y z
N MET A 1 -34.56 -2.24 -1.03
CA MET A 1 -35.90 -2.52 -1.59
C MET A 1 -36.93 -1.77 -0.75
N ARG A 2 -37.63 -0.79 -1.33
CA ARG A 2 -38.58 0.10 -0.64
C ARG A 2 -40.04 -0.38 -0.73
N SER A 3 -40.40 -1.08 -1.81
CA SER A 3 -41.75 -1.63 -2.01
C SER A 3 -41.65 -3.03 -2.62
N PRO A 4 -41.50 -4.10 -1.81
CA PRO A 4 -41.37 -5.45 -2.34
C PRO A 4 -42.68 -5.95 -2.94
N VAL A 5 -42.61 -6.48 -4.15
CA VAL A 5 -43.72 -7.09 -4.90
C VAL A 5 -43.28 -8.40 -5.51
N SER A 6 -44.18 -9.37 -5.53
CA SER A 6 -43.94 -10.70 -6.09
C SER A 6 -44.67 -10.85 -7.42
N LEU A 7 -43.99 -11.47 -8.39
CA LEU A 7 -44.60 -11.93 -9.62
C LEU A 7 -45.32 -13.27 -9.38
N CYS A 8 -46.15 -13.69 -10.34
CA CYS A 8 -46.79 -15.00 -10.35
C CYS A 8 -45.80 -16.19 -10.29
N THR A 9 -44.52 -15.96 -10.58
CA THR A 9 -43.43 -16.93 -10.42
C THR A 9 -42.93 -17.08 -8.97
N GLY A 10 -43.46 -16.30 -8.02
CA GLY A 10 -43.06 -16.32 -6.61
C GLY A 10 -41.79 -15.54 -6.28
N VAL A 11 -41.10 -15.00 -7.29
CA VAL A 11 -39.90 -14.17 -7.09
C VAL A 11 -40.29 -12.75 -6.71
N THR A 12 -39.61 -12.18 -5.71
CA THR A 12 -39.89 -10.85 -5.17
C THR A 12 -38.86 -9.83 -5.63
N TYR A 13 -39.33 -8.67 -6.10
CA TYR A 13 -38.52 -7.56 -6.61
C TYR A 13 -38.94 -6.25 -5.95
N ASP A 14 -38.11 -5.22 -6.11
CA ASP A 14 -38.54 -3.85 -5.83
C ASP A 14 -39.51 -3.36 -6.93
N ARG A 15 -40.68 -2.83 -6.53
CA ARG A 15 -41.75 -2.39 -7.43
C ARG A 15 -41.25 -1.46 -8.53
N ALA A 16 -40.39 -0.49 -8.22
CA ALA A 16 -39.92 0.48 -9.21
C ALA A 16 -39.03 -0.18 -10.28
N SER A 17 -38.31 -1.24 -9.93
CA SER A 17 -37.42 -1.96 -10.85
C SER A 17 -38.20 -2.91 -11.75
N ILE A 18 -39.12 -3.70 -11.18
CA ILE A 18 -39.89 -4.66 -11.99
C ILE A 18 -40.97 -3.98 -12.84
N GLN A 19 -41.54 -2.86 -12.37
CA GLN A 19 -42.49 -2.08 -13.19
C GLN A 19 -41.80 -1.53 -14.43
N ARG A 20 -40.61 -0.93 -14.30
CA ARG A 20 -39.81 -0.47 -15.45
C ARG A 20 -39.49 -1.60 -16.43
N TRP A 21 -39.22 -2.81 -15.94
CA TRP A 21 -38.97 -3.98 -16.78
C TRP A 21 -40.21 -4.37 -17.60
N LEU A 22 -41.39 -4.40 -16.99
CA LEU A 22 -42.65 -4.72 -17.66
C LEU A 22 -43.09 -3.60 -18.62
N ASP A 23 -42.93 -2.33 -18.23
CA ASP A 23 -43.26 -1.16 -19.05
C ASP A 23 -42.37 -1.07 -20.31
N SER A 24 -41.19 -1.69 -20.29
CA SER A 24 -40.29 -1.81 -21.44
C SER A 24 -40.72 -2.92 -22.43
N GLY A 25 -41.87 -3.56 -22.21
CA GLY A 25 -42.42 -4.60 -23.08
C GLY A 25 -41.91 -6.01 -22.81
N ASN A 26 -41.16 -6.23 -21.72
CA ASN A 26 -40.65 -7.55 -21.37
C ASN A 26 -41.74 -8.41 -20.71
N THR A 27 -41.96 -9.62 -21.22
CA THR A 27 -42.96 -10.57 -20.73
C THR A 27 -42.35 -11.79 -20.04
N THR A 28 -41.09 -11.69 -19.62
CA THR A 28 -40.35 -12.77 -18.94
C THR A 28 -39.92 -12.36 -17.54
N CYS A 29 -39.82 -13.34 -16.64
CA CYS A 29 -39.30 -13.17 -15.30
C CYS A 29 -37.78 -12.95 -15.35
N PRO A 30 -37.22 -11.85 -14.80
CA PRO A 30 -35.78 -11.57 -14.87
C PRO A 30 -34.89 -12.66 -14.25
N ALA A 31 -35.32 -13.28 -13.15
CA ALA A 31 -34.52 -14.27 -12.43
C ALA A 31 -34.67 -15.69 -12.97
N THR A 32 -35.86 -16.08 -13.44
CA THR A 32 -36.13 -17.45 -13.90
C THR A 32 -36.12 -17.61 -15.41
N MET A 33 -36.06 -16.50 -16.15
CA MET A 33 -36.14 -16.44 -17.62
C MET A 33 -37.39 -17.12 -18.22
N GLN A 34 -38.40 -17.38 -17.39
CA GLN A 34 -39.65 -18.00 -17.83
C GLN A 34 -40.66 -16.95 -18.31
N PRO A 35 -41.49 -17.25 -19.32
CA PRO A 35 -42.61 -16.38 -19.71
C PRO A 35 -43.57 -16.17 -18.55
N LEU A 36 -44.04 -14.94 -18.37
CA LEU A 36 -44.97 -14.55 -17.31
C LEU A 36 -46.42 -14.77 -17.78
N PRO A 37 -47.19 -15.67 -17.15
CA PRO A 37 -48.61 -15.86 -17.48
C PRO A 37 -49.50 -14.66 -17.13
N SER A 38 -49.07 -13.85 -16.16
CA SER A 38 -49.68 -12.56 -15.79
C SER A 38 -48.59 -11.58 -15.34
N THR A 39 -48.81 -10.30 -15.63
CA THR A 39 -47.97 -9.17 -15.21
C THR A 39 -48.42 -8.54 -13.89
N ASP A 40 -49.40 -9.14 -13.21
CA ASP A 40 -49.91 -8.64 -11.94
C ASP A 40 -48.83 -8.68 -10.83
N LEU A 41 -48.69 -7.55 -10.13
CA LEU A 41 -47.74 -7.40 -9.04
C LEU A 41 -48.45 -7.56 -7.70
N VAL A 42 -48.19 -8.67 -7.00
CA VAL A 42 -48.75 -8.92 -5.66
C VAL A 42 -47.84 -8.29 -4.60
N PRO A 43 -48.33 -7.36 -3.75
CA PRO A 43 -47.50 -6.80 -2.69
C PRO A 43 -47.02 -7.85 -1.70
N ASN A 44 -45.71 -7.94 -1.44
CA ASN A 44 -45.16 -8.80 -0.40
C ASN A 44 -45.13 -8.04 0.94
N LEU A 45 -46.29 -8.02 1.61
CA LEU A 45 -46.48 -7.26 2.84
C LEU A 45 -45.62 -7.80 4.00
N THR A 46 -45.38 -9.12 4.06
CA THR A 46 -44.52 -9.75 5.06
C THR A 46 -43.08 -9.24 4.95
N LEU A 47 -42.52 -9.28 3.73
CA LEU A 47 -41.17 -8.80 3.50
C LEU A 47 -41.07 -7.28 3.69
N ARG A 48 -42.11 -6.53 3.32
CA ARG A 48 -42.17 -5.08 3.59
C ARG A 48 -42.16 -4.78 5.09
N SER A 49 -42.91 -5.54 5.89
CA SER A 49 -42.94 -5.41 7.34
C SER A 49 -41.58 -5.79 7.96
N LEU A 50 -40.93 -6.86 7.47
CA LEU A 50 -39.58 -7.24 7.92
C LEU A 50 -38.52 -6.18 7.58
N ILE A 51 -38.53 -5.65 6.36
CA ILE A 51 -37.63 -4.57 5.95
C ILE A 51 -37.88 -3.31 6.79
N THR A 52 -39.15 -2.98 7.04
CA THR A 52 -39.52 -1.82 7.87
C THR A 52 -39.11 -2.02 9.32
N HIS A 53 -39.35 -3.21 9.89
CA HIS A 53 -38.94 -3.55 11.24
C HIS A 53 -37.42 -3.51 11.39
N TRP A 54 -36.68 -4.09 10.45
CA TRP A 54 -35.22 -4.06 10.43
C TRP A 54 -34.68 -2.64 10.27
N SER A 55 -35.22 -1.86 9.32
CA SER A 55 -34.84 -0.45 9.13
C SER A 55 -35.15 0.41 10.35
N ASN A 56 -36.27 0.16 11.03
CA ASN A 56 -36.64 0.87 12.25
C ASN A 56 -35.78 0.44 13.43
N SER A 57 -35.42 -0.85 13.54
CA SER A 57 -34.49 -1.36 14.56
C SER A 57 -33.09 -0.77 14.37
N ALA A 58 -32.62 -0.63 13.13
CA ALA A 58 -31.36 0.03 12.80
C ALA A 58 -31.41 1.56 13.05
N ALA A 59 -32.57 2.20 12.84
CA ALA A 59 -32.74 3.64 13.08
C ALA A 59 -33.05 4.01 14.54
N SER A 60 -33.55 3.07 15.36
CA SER A 60 -33.91 3.30 16.76
C SER A 60 -32.78 2.99 17.76
N CYS A 61 -31.53 2.97 17.30
CA CYS A 61 -30.37 3.14 18.18
C CYS A 61 -30.28 4.58 18.74
N SER A 62 -31.24 4.92 19.61
CA SER A 62 -31.05 5.78 20.78
C SER A 62 -31.30 4.90 22.02
N PRO A 63 -30.54 5.08 23.12
CA PRO A 63 -30.31 4.02 24.07
C PRO A 63 -31.48 3.89 25.05
N VAL A 64 -32.41 2.97 24.80
CA VAL A 64 -33.22 2.41 25.88
C VAL A 64 -33.30 0.90 25.71
N ALA A 65 -32.72 0.23 26.70
CA ALA A 65 -32.74 -1.19 27.04
C ALA A 65 -33.75 -2.06 26.29
N GLY A 66 -33.26 -3.09 25.60
CA GLY A 66 -34.12 -4.20 25.20
C GLY A 66 -33.62 -5.13 24.09
N SER A 67 -32.43 -5.71 24.21
CA SER A 67 -32.16 -7.11 23.82
C SER A 67 -30.70 -7.44 24.09
N ALA A 68 -30.47 -8.04 25.26
CA ALA A 68 -29.22 -8.68 25.60
C ALA A 68 -29.13 -10.02 24.85
N THR A 69 -28.11 -10.15 24.00
CA THR A 69 -27.47 -11.44 23.72
C THR A 69 -25.96 -11.21 23.72
N PHE A 70 -25.33 -11.66 24.82
CA PHE A 70 -23.95 -12.17 24.92
C PHE A 70 -22.70 -11.30 24.67
N PHE A 71 -22.68 -10.02 25.05
CA PHE A 71 -21.42 -9.40 25.51
C PHE A 71 -21.64 -8.61 26.80
N ALA A 72 -21.07 -9.09 27.91
CA ALA A 72 -21.06 -8.39 29.20
C ALA A 72 -20.05 -7.21 29.22
N GLY A 73 -19.87 -6.54 28.08
CA GLY A 73 -18.90 -5.46 27.86
C GLY A 73 -19.56 -4.11 27.58
N PRO A 74 -18.83 -2.99 27.75
CA PRO A 74 -19.30 -1.67 27.36
C PRO A 74 -19.54 -1.60 25.84
N SER A 75 -20.55 -0.83 25.41
CA SER A 75 -20.83 -0.70 23.97
C SER A 75 -19.64 -0.07 23.21
N PRO A 76 -19.40 -0.40 21.94
CA PRO A 76 -18.30 0.15 21.16
C PRO A 76 -18.30 1.69 21.10
N ALA A 77 -19.49 2.30 21.01
CA ALA A 77 -19.64 3.75 21.09
C ALA A 77 -19.24 4.33 22.47
N ALA A 78 -19.49 3.60 23.56
CA ALA A 78 -19.03 4.00 24.89
C ALA A 78 -17.49 3.91 25.01
N LEU A 79 -16.88 2.91 24.38
CA LEU A 79 -15.42 2.80 24.29
C LEU A 79 -14.81 3.98 23.54
N VAL A 80 -15.38 4.39 22.40
CA VAL A 80 -14.93 5.59 21.67
C VAL A 80 -15.03 6.85 22.54
N ARG A 81 -16.13 7.03 23.28
CA ARG A 81 -16.27 8.16 24.24
C ARG A 81 -15.22 8.10 25.36
N LYS A 82 -14.90 6.91 25.86
CA LYS A 82 -13.85 6.72 26.87
C LYS A 82 -12.47 7.10 26.30
N VAL A 83 -12.17 6.71 25.06
CA VAL A 83 -10.96 7.15 24.36
C VAL A 83 -10.92 8.66 24.20
N ALA A 84 -12.05 9.31 23.88
CA ALA A 84 -12.13 10.77 23.76
C ALA A 84 -11.91 11.51 25.09
N SER A 85 -12.21 10.88 26.23
CA SER A 85 -12.08 11.51 27.55
C SER A 85 -10.62 11.84 27.90
N SER A 86 -10.37 13.08 28.30
CA SER A 86 -9.07 13.53 28.79
C SER A 86 -8.86 13.08 30.23
N GLY A 87 -7.78 12.35 30.53
CA GLY A 87 -7.38 12.00 31.89
C GLY A 87 -7.47 10.51 32.26
N THR A 88 -7.98 9.65 31.38
CA THR A 88 -7.92 8.19 31.55
C THR A 88 -6.91 7.57 30.59
N ASN A 89 -6.29 6.46 31.00
CA ASN A 89 -5.45 5.66 30.10
C ASN A 89 -6.34 5.11 28.96
N PRO A 90 -6.13 5.50 27.70
CA PRO A 90 -6.99 5.06 26.60
C PRO A 90 -6.72 3.59 26.21
N SER A 91 -5.60 3.01 26.63
CA SER A 91 -5.12 1.70 26.17
C SER A 91 -6.12 0.55 26.38
N PRO A 92 -6.79 0.39 27.54
CA PRO A 92 -7.78 -0.68 27.70
C PRO A 92 -8.96 -0.55 26.72
N ALA A 93 -9.50 0.66 26.57
CA ALA A 93 -10.61 0.90 25.65
C ALA A 93 -10.20 0.69 24.18
N LEU A 94 -8.98 1.09 23.81
CA LEU A 94 -8.42 0.85 22.48
C LEU A 94 -8.22 -0.63 22.19
N ARG A 95 -7.79 -1.43 23.18
CA ARG A 95 -7.67 -2.89 23.01
C ARG A 95 -9.03 -3.57 22.84
N GLU A 96 -10.02 -3.16 23.63
CA GLU A 96 -11.39 -3.66 23.47
C GLU A 96 -11.98 -3.26 22.10
N LEU A 97 -11.71 -2.04 21.62
CA LEU A 97 -12.09 -1.63 20.26
C LEU A 97 -11.38 -2.43 19.17
N ALA A 98 -10.10 -2.72 19.34
CA ALA A 98 -9.35 -3.56 18.40
C ALA A 98 -9.93 -4.98 18.36
N ALA A 99 -10.25 -5.55 19.53
CA ALA A 99 -10.90 -6.86 19.64
C ALA A 99 -12.26 -6.86 18.94
N TYR A 100 -13.10 -5.85 19.17
CA TYR A 100 -14.40 -5.70 18.49
C TYR A 100 -14.28 -5.63 16.97
N LEU A 101 -13.29 -4.91 16.44
CA LEU A 101 -13.07 -4.82 14.99
C LEU A 101 -12.58 -6.14 14.38
N SER A 102 -11.81 -6.92 15.15
CA SER A 102 -11.29 -8.23 14.76
C SER A 102 -12.25 -9.39 15.03
N ASP A 103 -13.38 -9.16 15.67
CA ASP A 103 -14.36 -10.20 16.00
C ASP A 103 -15.19 -10.56 14.76
N ASP A 104 -15.07 -11.79 14.27
CA ASP A 104 -15.78 -12.28 13.08
C ASP A 104 -17.29 -12.43 13.32
N ASP A 105 -17.74 -12.51 14.59
CA ASP A 105 -19.16 -12.58 14.94
C ASP A 105 -19.85 -11.20 14.87
N VAL A 106 -19.07 -10.12 14.80
CA VAL A 106 -19.58 -8.75 14.68
C VAL A 106 -19.81 -8.40 13.22
N ASP A 107 -21.04 -7.99 12.91
CA ASP A 107 -21.47 -7.62 11.56
C ASP A 107 -20.68 -6.42 10.99
N GLU A 108 -20.29 -6.52 9.71
CA GLU A 108 -19.51 -5.49 9.02
C GLU A 108 -20.23 -4.13 8.95
N PHE A 109 -21.56 -4.12 8.89
CA PHE A 109 -22.35 -2.89 8.94
C PHE A 109 -22.20 -2.17 10.27
N GLU A 110 -22.16 -2.91 11.39
CA GLU A 110 -21.92 -2.32 12.71
C GLU A 110 -20.51 -1.73 12.82
N LYS A 111 -19.51 -2.46 12.34
CA LYS A 111 -18.12 -1.96 12.26
C LYS A 111 -18.04 -0.70 11.41
N ASN A 112 -18.69 -0.68 10.25
CA ASN A 112 -18.74 0.48 9.36
C ASN A 112 -19.49 1.67 9.99
N ALA A 113 -20.60 1.42 10.69
CA ALA A 113 -21.36 2.44 11.41
C ALA A 113 -20.55 3.06 12.56
N LEU A 114 -19.78 2.26 13.29
CA LEU A 114 -18.88 2.73 14.34
C LEU A 114 -17.80 3.69 13.78
N VAL A 115 -17.23 3.37 12.62
CA VAL A 115 -16.22 4.22 11.96
C VAL A 115 -16.86 5.50 11.39
N GLY A 116 -18.01 5.37 10.72
CA GLY A 116 -18.68 6.48 10.04
C GLY A 116 -19.46 7.40 10.98
N ALA A 117 -20.52 6.89 11.61
CA ALA A 117 -21.39 7.66 12.50
C ALA A 117 -20.81 7.82 13.91
N GLY A 118 -20.04 6.82 14.37
CA GLY A 118 -19.41 6.82 15.69
C GLY A 118 -18.10 7.61 15.79
N SER A 119 -17.61 8.22 14.69
CA SER A 119 -16.38 9.02 14.61
C SER A 119 -15.15 8.35 15.25
N ALA A 120 -15.11 7.01 15.20
CA ALA A 120 -14.06 6.21 15.84
C ALA A 120 -12.68 6.52 15.23
N ALA A 121 -12.61 6.67 13.90
CA ALA A 121 -11.36 6.95 13.19
C ALA A 121 -10.72 8.26 13.67
N GLU A 122 -11.47 9.37 13.71
CA GLU A 122 -10.98 10.68 14.10
C GLU A 122 -10.64 10.73 15.59
N THR A 123 -11.48 10.10 16.41
CA THR A 123 -11.28 10.03 17.87
C THR A 123 -10.00 9.27 18.19
N VAL A 124 -9.78 8.11 17.58
CA VAL A 124 -8.58 7.31 17.80
C VAL A 124 -7.35 8.00 17.19
N ALA A 125 -7.47 8.64 16.01
CA ALA A 125 -6.38 9.42 15.42
C ALA A 125 -5.95 10.60 16.32
N SER A 126 -6.88 11.19 17.09
CA SER A 126 -6.55 12.25 18.07
C SER A 126 -5.60 11.78 19.17
N VAL A 127 -5.60 10.48 19.48
CA VAL A 127 -4.72 9.88 20.50
C VAL A 127 -3.25 9.98 20.09
N LEU A 128 -2.95 9.82 18.80
CA LEU A 128 -1.58 9.93 18.27
C LEU A 128 -1.02 11.36 18.33
N ARG A 129 -1.88 12.35 18.56
CA ARG A 129 -1.51 13.77 18.67
C ARG A 129 -1.34 14.23 20.12
N ARG A 130 -1.60 13.35 21.10
CA ARG A 130 -1.38 13.66 22.52
C ARG A 130 0.12 13.77 22.80
N LYS A 131 0.50 14.76 23.61
CA LYS A 131 1.92 14.98 23.97
C LYS A 131 2.49 13.75 24.68
N GLY A 132 3.78 13.49 24.49
CA GLY A 132 4.43 12.24 24.93
C GLY A 132 4.36 11.93 26.43
N GLU A 133 4.24 12.95 27.28
CA GLU A 133 4.03 12.79 28.73
C GLU A 133 2.65 12.23 29.07
N GLN A 134 1.68 12.35 28.15
CA GLN A 134 0.28 11.97 28.35
C GLN A 134 -0.03 10.57 27.80
N ILE A 135 0.89 9.95 27.05
CA ILE A 135 0.64 8.63 26.45
C ILE A 135 1.91 7.76 26.31
N SER A 136 1.79 6.53 26.82
CA SER A 136 2.81 5.48 26.70
C SER A 136 2.91 4.96 25.26
N VAL A 137 4.02 4.30 24.94
CA VAL A 137 4.19 3.61 23.64
C VAL A 137 3.12 2.54 23.46
N ASP A 138 2.75 1.83 24.53
CA ASP A 138 1.66 0.86 24.55
C ASP A 138 0.30 1.48 24.19
N GLY A 139 0.00 2.69 24.68
CA GLY A 139 -1.23 3.40 24.30
C GLY A 139 -1.23 3.87 22.85
N LEU A 140 -0.07 4.31 22.33
CA LEU A 140 0.08 4.63 20.91
C LEU A 140 -0.07 3.39 20.04
N GLU A 141 0.52 2.26 20.46
CA GLU A 141 0.41 0.99 19.74
C GLU A 141 -1.04 0.51 19.69
N ALA A 142 -1.78 0.59 20.80
CA ALA A 142 -3.19 0.23 20.82
C ALA A 142 -4.02 1.11 19.87
N ALA A 143 -3.73 2.42 19.79
CA ALA A 143 -4.39 3.32 18.85
C ALA A 143 -4.04 2.99 17.39
N VAL A 144 -2.76 2.73 17.11
CA VAL A 144 -2.27 2.30 15.79
C VAL A 144 -2.97 1.01 15.35
N ARG A 145 -3.12 0.04 16.26
CA ARG A 145 -3.79 -1.23 15.96
C ARG A 145 -5.25 -1.05 15.53
N VAL A 146 -6.00 -0.21 16.26
CA VAL A 146 -7.40 0.10 15.90
C VAL A 146 -7.48 0.75 14.52
N LEU A 147 -6.66 1.77 14.25
CA LEU A 147 -6.67 2.47 12.96
C LEU A 147 -6.22 1.55 11.82
N ALA A 148 -5.20 0.71 12.05
CA ALA A 148 -4.72 -0.25 11.06
C ALA A 148 -5.78 -1.30 10.72
N ALA A 149 -6.53 -1.77 11.72
CA ALA A 149 -7.68 -2.65 11.52
C ALA A 149 -8.77 -1.97 10.66
N ILE A 150 -9.15 -0.72 10.98
CA ILE A 150 -10.13 0.04 10.18
C ILE A 150 -9.73 0.12 8.70
N VAL A 151 -8.45 0.39 8.42
CA VAL A 151 -7.94 0.49 7.05
C VAL A 151 -7.88 -0.87 6.35
N ALA A 152 -7.66 -1.95 7.10
CA ALA A 152 -7.49 -3.30 6.58
C ALA A 152 -8.79 -4.07 6.30
N LEU A 153 -9.88 -3.71 6.98
CA LEU A 153 -11.17 -4.42 6.87
C LEU A 153 -11.87 -4.10 5.54
N ASP A 154 -12.30 -5.14 4.81
CA ASP A 154 -13.00 -4.98 3.53
C ASP A 154 -14.41 -4.40 3.70
N GLY A 155 -15.11 -4.76 4.77
CA GLY A 155 -16.46 -4.27 5.10
C GLY A 155 -16.57 -2.78 5.48
N ILE A 156 -15.45 -2.07 5.63
CA ILE A 156 -15.45 -0.62 5.89
C ILE A 156 -15.42 0.14 4.56
N GLU A 157 -16.38 1.04 4.36
CA GLU A 157 -16.45 1.87 3.16
C GLU A 157 -15.20 2.75 2.99
N ASP A 158 -14.76 2.95 1.74
CA ASP A 158 -13.59 3.77 1.42
C ASP A 158 -13.70 5.21 1.95
N ALA A 159 -14.91 5.78 1.96
CA ALA A 159 -15.16 7.11 2.52
C ALA A 159 -14.85 7.14 4.03
N ASN A 160 -15.19 6.06 4.74
CA ASN A 160 -14.92 5.92 6.18
C ASN A 160 -13.46 5.58 6.45
N LYS A 161 -12.81 4.74 5.63
CA LYS A 161 -11.34 4.53 5.70
C LYS A 161 -10.58 5.84 5.56
N LYS A 162 -10.96 6.70 4.61
CA LYS A 162 -10.33 8.01 4.38
C LYS A 162 -10.40 8.95 5.58
N ARG A 163 -11.35 8.77 6.50
CA ARG A 163 -11.39 9.51 7.77
C ARG A 163 -10.16 9.27 8.63
N VAL A 164 -9.54 8.09 8.56
CA VAL A 164 -8.26 7.79 9.24
C VAL A 164 -7.17 8.72 8.71
N ALA A 165 -7.04 8.85 7.38
CA ALA A 165 -6.05 9.74 6.77
C ALA A 165 -6.33 11.21 7.11
N THR A 166 -7.59 11.65 7.03
CA THR A 166 -7.99 13.00 7.42
C THR A 166 -7.66 13.30 8.89
N GLY A 167 -7.97 12.37 9.80
CA GLY A 167 -7.69 12.51 11.23
C GLY A 167 -6.20 12.58 11.56
N LEU A 168 -5.38 11.77 10.88
CA LEU A 168 -3.91 11.81 11.00
C LEU A 168 -3.30 13.08 10.39
N ALA A 169 -3.88 13.59 9.30
CA ALA A 169 -3.42 14.78 8.60
C ALA A 169 -3.66 16.09 9.36
N VAL A 170 -4.57 16.12 10.35
CA VAL A 170 -4.84 17.32 11.17
C VAL A 170 -3.57 17.89 11.80
N ASP A 171 -2.68 17.01 12.27
CA ASP A 171 -1.33 17.37 12.73
C ASP A 171 -0.36 16.28 12.26
N ALA A 172 -0.01 16.35 10.98
CA ALA A 172 0.85 15.37 10.33
C ALA A 172 2.23 15.22 11.01
N PRO A 173 2.91 16.31 11.46
CA PRO A 173 4.15 16.19 12.22
C PRO A 173 3.98 15.40 13.54
N ALA A 174 2.95 15.69 14.33
CA ALA A 174 2.72 14.96 15.58
C ALA A 174 2.36 13.49 15.33
N SER A 175 1.49 13.23 14.35
CA SER A 175 1.14 11.87 13.92
C SER A 175 2.38 11.09 13.44
N ALA A 176 3.24 11.71 12.63
CA ALA A 176 4.49 11.10 12.15
C ALA A 176 5.44 10.77 13.31
N ALA A 177 5.60 11.66 14.29
CA ALA A 177 6.42 11.42 15.47
C ALA A 177 5.88 10.26 16.32
N SER A 178 4.57 10.17 16.52
CA SER A 178 3.94 9.06 17.25
C SER A 178 4.07 7.72 16.52
N LEU A 179 3.90 7.71 15.19
CA LEU A 179 4.11 6.52 14.37
C LEU A 179 5.59 6.07 14.41
N ALA A 180 6.54 7.01 14.39
CA ALA A 180 7.96 6.71 14.56
C ALA A 180 8.25 6.08 15.93
N ARG A 181 7.60 6.54 17.01
CA ARG A 181 7.73 5.94 18.35
C ARG A 181 7.23 4.49 18.38
N VAL A 182 6.12 4.18 17.71
CA VAL A 182 5.60 2.79 17.61
C VAL A 182 6.51 1.92 16.74
N LEU A 183 7.03 2.43 15.62
CA LEU A 183 8.01 1.71 14.81
C LEU A 183 9.28 1.38 15.62
N ARG A 184 9.77 2.32 16.43
CA ARG A 184 10.96 2.15 17.28
C ARG A 184 10.74 1.18 18.44
N GLY A 185 9.68 1.39 19.21
CA GLY A 185 9.48 0.76 20.52
C GLY A 185 8.25 -0.14 20.65
N GLY A 186 7.54 -0.42 19.57
CA GLY A 186 6.38 -1.32 19.58
C GLY A 186 6.75 -2.74 20.01
N SER A 187 5.78 -3.43 20.61
CA SER A 187 5.94 -4.73 21.28
C SER A 187 6.41 -5.86 20.36
N GLY A 188 6.19 -5.75 19.05
CA GLY A 188 6.54 -6.78 18.07
C GLY A 188 6.54 -6.26 16.63
N LEU A 189 6.88 -7.15 15.68
CA LEU A 189 6.96 -6.80 14.26
C LEU A 189 5.59 -6.33 13.69
N GLU A 190 4.49 -6.99 14.05
CA GLU A 190 3.14 -6.61 13.60
C GLU A 190 2.78 -5.18 14.02
N ALA A 191 3.13 -4.74 15.25
CA ALA A 191 2.93 -3.35 15.67
C ALA A 191 3.66 -2.34 14.78
N ARG A 192 4.86 -2.70 14.32
CA ARG A 192 5.66 -1.86 13.42
C ARG A 192 5.07 -1.86 12.01
N ILE A 193 4.58 -3.01 11.54
CA ILE A 193 3.88 -3.14 10.26
C ILE A 193 2.58 -2.32 10.28
N ASP A 194 1.80 -2.38 11.35
CA ASP A 194 0.57 -1.59 11.53
C ASP A 194 0.87 -0.08 11.46
N ALA A 195 1.94 0.37 12.15
CA ALA A 195 2.37 1.77 12.09
C ALA A 195 2.78 2.17 10.66
N ALA A 196 3.58 1.35 9.98
CA ALA A 196 3.98 1.62 8.60
C ALA A 196 2.79 1.60 7.63
N ARG A 197 1.81 0.72 7.84
CA ARG A 197 0.56 0.68 7.06
C ARG A 197 -0.23 1.97 7.20
N LEU A 198 -0.28 2.56 8.39
CA LEU A 198 -0.91 3.87 8.58
C LEU A 198 -0.13 5.00 7.90
N VAL A 199 1.21 4.93 7.88
CA VAL A 199 2.03 5.88 7.12
C VAL A 199 1.77 5.75 5.62
N GLU A 200 1.74 4.53 5.09
CA GLU A 200 1.40 4.25 3.69
C GLU A 200 0.01 4.78 3.35
N PHE A 201 -0.99 4.48 4.18
CA PHE A 201 -2.37 4.92 3.98
C PHE A 201 -2.51 6.45 4.02
N LEU A 202 -1.83 7.10 4.98
CA LEU A 202 -1.77 8.56 5.06
C LEU A 202 -1.13 9.14 3.80
N LEU A 203 0.04 8.65 3.38
CA LEU A 203 0.73 9.14 2.18
C LEU A 203 -0.06 8.92 0.89
N ALA A 204 -0.84 7.85 0.79
CA ALA A 204 -1.69 7.57 -0.36
C ALA A 204 -2.87 8.54 -0.47
N ASN A 205 -3.45 8.97 0.66
CA ASN A 205 -4.68 9.77 0.71
C ASN A 205 -4.45 11.25 1.06
N ALA A 206 -3.24 11.64 1.43
CA ALA A 206 -2.88 13.00 1.82
C ALA A 206 -2.68 13.96 0.64
N VAL A 207 -2.88 15.25 0.89
CA VAL A 207 -2.44 16.35 0.00
C VAL A 207 -0.92 16.52 0.05
N ALA A 208 -0.35 17.23 -0.93
CA ALA A 208 1.10 17.38 -1.10
C ALA A 208 1.79 17.96 0.14
N GLU A 209 1.17 18.95 0.80
CA GLU A 209 1.67 19.61 2.01
C GLU A 209 1.81 18.61 3.16
N THR A 210 0.80 17.77 3.36
CA THR A 210 0.78 16.72 4.39
C THR A 210 1.83 15.65 4.10
N LYS A 211 1.92 15.14 2.87
CA LYS A 211 2.96 14.17 2.47
C LYS A 211 4.34 14.70 2.78
N ALA A 212 4.53 15.99 2.54
CA ALA A 212 5.82 16.60 2.63
C ALA A 212 6.15 17.08 4.06
N ALA A 213 5.17 17.20 4.96
CA ALA A 213 5.36 17.28 6.41
C ALA A 213 5.74 15.91 7.00
N VAL A 214 5.09 14.82 6.57
CA VAL A 214 5.46 13.44 6.97
C VAL A 214 6.90 13.14 6.54
N ALA A 215 7.28 13.51 5.31
CA ALA A 215 8.63 13.33 4.77
C ALA A 215 9.73 14.15 5.48
N GLN A 216 9.37 15.17 6.27
CA GLN A 216 10.34 15.95 7.06
C GLN A 216 10.70 15.28 8.39
N SER A 217 9.98 14.23 8.80
CA SER A 217 10.28 13.51 10.04
C SER A 217 11.45 12.55 9.82
N SER A 218 12.66 12.99 10.16
CA SER A 218 13.89 12.15 10.09
C SER A 218 13.76 10.86 10.89
N ASP A 219 13.16 10.94 12.07
CA ASP A 219 12.91 9.77 12.93
C ASP A 219 12.02 8.75 12.24
N LEU A 220 10.92 9.19 11.60
CA LEU A 220 10.03 8.29 10.88
C LEU A 220 10.75 7.64 9.70
N VAL A 221 11.49 8.42 8.91
CA VAL A 221 12.25 7.92 7.75
C VAL A 221 13.30 6.89 8.19
N ALA A 222 14.03 7.15 9.28
CA ALA A 222 15.02 6.23 9.82
C ALA A 222 14.38 4.90 10.25
N GLU A 223 13.23 4.95 10.94
CA GLU A 223 12.54 3.74 11.37
C GLU A 223 11.91 2.95 10.21
N LEU A 224 11.45 3.62 9.14
CA LEU A 224 11.01 2.95 7.91
C LEU A 224 12.17 2.25 7.18
N ILE A 225 13.35 2.89 7.12
CA ILE A 225 14.57 2.25 6.58
C ILE A 225 14.95 1.03 7.42
N ARG A 226 14.84 1.12 8.75
CA ARG A 226 15.08 0.00 9.65
C ARG A 226 14.07 -1.14 9.47
N LEU A 227 12.80 -0.82 9.19
CA LEU A 227 11.74 -1.81 8.93
C LEU A 227 12.00 -2.65 7.67
N VAL A 228 12.64 -2.05 6.65
CA VAL A 228 13.08 -2.75 5.43
C VAL A 228 14.31 -3.64 5.68
N GLY A 229 15.02 -3.42 6.78
CA GLY A 229 16.20 -4.18 7.19
C GLY A 229 15.88 -5.48 7.92
N PRO A 230 16.92 -6.18 8.41
CA PRO A 230 16.77 -7.43 9.14
C PRO A 230 15.89 -7.32 10.38
N VAL A 231 15.06 -8.33 10.61
CA VAL A 231 14.21 -8.42 11.81
C VAL A 231 14.87 -9.12 12.99
N ASP A 232 15.94 -9.89 12.73
CA ASP A 232 16.70 -10.63 13.73
C ASP A 232 18.23 -10.51 13.52
N GLU A 233 18.99 -11.03 14.49
CA GLU A 233 20.46 -11.07 14.45
C GLU A 233 21.00 -11.99 13.33
N LYS A 234 20.16 -12.90 12.80
CA LYS A 234 20.52 -13.82 11.71
C LYS A 234 20.42 -13.17 10.34
N GLY A 235 19.94 -11.92 10.26
CA GLY A 235 19.80 -11.22 9.00
C GLY A 235 18.51 -11.53 8.25
N SER A 236 17.51 -12.18 8.89
CA SER A 236 16.27 -12.55 8.20
C SER A 236 15.43 -11.32 7.87
N LEU A 237 14.76 -11.35 6.72
CA LEU A 237 13.91 -10.26 6.23
C LEU A 237 12.46 -10.74 6.21
N ASP A 238 11.57 -9.94 6.80
CA ASP A 238 10.13 -10.20 6.71
C ASP A 238 9.56 -9.54 5.47
N ARG A 239 8.84 -10.32 4.64
CA ARG A 239 8.32 -9.86 3.35
C ARG A 239 7.29 -8.74 3.51
N LYS A 240 6.42 -8.83 4.52
CA LYS A 240 5.33 -7.87 4.75
C LYS A 240 5.90 -6.54 5.26
N ALA A 241 6.79 -6.59 6.25
CA ALA A 241 7.50 -5.43 6.77
C ALA A 241 8.31 -4.71 5.68
N MET A 242 9.06 -5.49 4.89
CA MET A 242 9.84 -4.97 3.78
C MET A 242 8.94 -4.28 2.74
N ASP A 243 7.86 -4.92 2.28
CA ASP A 243 7.00 -4.36 1.25
C ASP A 243 6.29 -3.07 1.69
N THR A 244 5.75 -3.05 2.91
CA THR A 244 5.12 -1.84 3.48
C THR A 244 6.13 -0.71 3.68
N GLY A 245 7.33 -1.01 4.22
CA GLY A 245 8.39 -0.02 4.36
C GLY A 245 8.84 0.57 3.02
N LEU A 246 9.01 -0.28 2.00
CA LEU A 246 9.36 0.14 0.64
C LEU A 246 8.27 1.02 0.00
N SER A 247 6.99 0.72 0.21
CA SER A 247 5.88 1.57 -0.26
C SER A 247 5.97 2.99 0.32
N CYS A 248 6.17 3.11 1.63
CA CYS A 248 6.31 4.41 2.28
C CYS A 248 7.53 5.17 1.74
N LEU A 249 8.69 4.53 1.68
CA LEU A 249 9.94 5.14 1.23
C LEU A 249 9.88 5.56 -0.25
N ALA A 250 9.29 4.75 -1.12
CA ALA A 250 9.10 5.09 -2.53
C ALA A 250 8.20 6.33 -2.69
N THR A 251 7.16 6.46 -1.86
CA THR A 251 6.26 7.62 -1.88
C THR A 251 6.95 8.87 -1.33
N ILE A 252 7.73 8.74 -0.25
CA ILE A 252 8.53 9.83 0.33
C ILE A 252 9.59 10.32 -0.67
N ALA A 253 10.27 9.40 -1.37
CA ALA A 253 11.24 9.71 -2.41
C ALA A 253 10.66 10.58 -3.55
N GLY A 254 9.39 10.35 -3.89
CA GLY A 254 8.65 11.13 -4.89
C GLY A 254 8.21 12.52 -4.46
N SER A 255 8.36 12.89 -3.17
CA SER A 255 7.81 14.15 -2.62
C SER A 255 8.68 15.39 -2.91
N ARG A 256 9.81 15.57 -2.19
CA ARG A 256 10.73 16.71 -2.34
C ARG A 256 12.17 16.26 -2.37
N ARG A 257 13.03 17.07 -2.99
CA ARG A 257 14.49 16.83 -3.04
C ARG A 257 15.12 16.67 -1.66
N ALA A 258 14.79 17.55 -0.72
CA ALA A 258 15.32 17.48 0.65
C ALA A 258 15.02 16.14 1.35
N ALA A 259 13.86 15.54 1.10
CA ALA A 259 13.51 14.23 1.66
C ALA A 259 14.39 13.10 1.06
N ARG A 260 14.73 13.20 -0.23
CA ARG A 260 15.64 12.23 -0.89
C ARG A 260 17.04 12.29 -0.31
N ASP A 261 17.58 13.51 -0.17
CA ASP A 261 18.91 13.73 0.39
C ASP A 261 18.97 13.21 1.84
N GLU A 262 17.92 13.45 2.63
CA GLU A 262 17.79 12.93 3.98
C GLU A 262 17.70 11.39 4.03
N MET A 263 16.92 10.76 3.16
CA MET A 263 16.86 9.29 3.05
C MET A 263 18.24 8.69 2.75
N VAL A 264 19.02 9.33 1.87
CA VAL A 264 20.39 8.90 1.55
C VAL A 264 21.29 9.02 2.78
N ARG A 265 21.23 10.15 3.49
CA ARG A 265 22.00 10.38 4.73
C ARG A 265 21.67 9.35 5.82
N LEU A 266 20.42 8.91 5.90
CA LEU A 266 19.94 7.88 6.83
C LEU A 266 20.22 6.43 6.36
N GLY A 267 20.88 6.25 5.21
CA GLY A 267 21.32 4.93 4.76
C GLY A 267 20.27 4.12 3.97
N VAL A 268 19.38 4.79 3.22
CA VAL A 268 18.40 4.08 2.39
C VAL A 268 19.05 3.23 1.30
N VAL A 269 20.20 3.66 0.74
CA VAL A 269 20.87 2.95 -0.37
C VAL A 269 21.28 1.53 0.01
N PRO A 270 22.07 1.29 1.08
CA PRO A 270 22.42 -0.08 1.48
C PRO A 270 21.19 -0.90 1.89
N ALA A 271 20.15 -0.29 2.47
CA ALA A 271 18.90 -1.00 2.77
C ALA A 271 18.16 -1.45 1.50
N ALA A 272 18.05 -0.55 0.51
CA ALA A 272 17.43 -0.83 -0.78
C ALA A 272 18.18 -1.91 -1.56
N VAL A 273 19.52 -1.89 -1.58
CA VAL A 273 20.33 -2.93 -2.23
C VAL A 273 20.10 -4.30 -1.58
N ARG A 274 20.10 -4.39 -0.24
CA ARG A 274 19.76 -5.65 0.46
C ARG A 274 18.35 -6.15 0.10
N ALA A 275 17.37 -5.25 0.10
CA ALA A 275 16.01 -5.58 -0.29
C ALA A 275 15.93 -6.07 -1.76
N LEU A 276 16.73 -5.49 -2.67
CA LEU A 276 16.80 -5.88 -4.09
C LEU A 276 17.27 -7.34 -4.27
N HIS A 277 18.24 -7.76 -3.45
CA HIS A 277 18.72 -9.14 -3.45
C HIS A 277 17.65 -10.10 -2.89
N ALA A 278 16.97 -9.70 -1.83
CA ALA A 278 16.00 -10.54 -1.11
C ALA A 278 14.65 -10.71 -1.82
N THR A 279 14.17 -9.68 -2.52
CA THR A 279 12.83 -9.70 -3.12
C THR A 279 12.77 -10.51 -4.40
N THR A 280 11.77 -11.37 -4.56
CA THR A 280 11.42 -12.02 -5.84
C THR A 280 10.24 -11.36 -6.53
N GLU A 281 9.46 -10.58 -5.78
CA GLU A 281 8.22 -9.98 -6.25
C GLU A 281 8.49 -8.81 -7.21
N PRO A 282 7.84 -8.76 -8.39
CA PRO A 282 8.01 -7.67 -9.34
C PRO A 282 7.65 -6.30 -8.76
N SER A 283 6.57 -6.24 -7.97
CA SER A 283 6.08 -5.01 -7.33
C SER A 283 7.11 -4.43 -6.36
N SER A 284 7.61 -5.25 -5.43
CA SER A 284 8.62 -4.80 -4.46
C SER A 284 9.94 -4.48 -5.16
N SER A 285 10.34 -5.23 -6.19
CA SER A 285 11.51 -4.91 -7.02
C SER A 285 11.40 -3.52 -7.66
N ALA A 286 10.22 -3.18 -8.20
CA ALA A 286 9.97 -1.86 -8.79
C ALA A 286 10.07 -0.73 -7.75
N LYS A 287 9.53 -0.93 -6.54
CA LYS A 287 9.64 0.03 -5.43
C LYS A 287 11.09 0.28 -5.05
N VAL A 288 11.90 -0.78 -4.92
CA VAL A 288 13.34 -0.67 -4.62
C VAL A 288 14.07 0.11 -5.72
N LEU A 289 13.82 -0.20 -6.99
CA LEU A 289 14.47 0.47 -8.11
C LEU A 289 14.11 1.96 -8.19
N ARG A 290 12.86 2.34 -7.86
CA ARG A 290 12.45 3.75 -7.73
C ARG A 290 13.16 4.48 -6.60
N ILE A 291 13.36 3.81 -5.46
CA ILE A 291 14.13 4.39 -4.34
C ILE A 291 15.59 4.62 -4.75
N LEU A 292 16.20 3.65 -5.45
CA LEU A 292 17.57 3.80 -5.97
C LEU A 292 17.67 4.89 -7.04
N GLU A 293 16.71 4.99 -7.96
CA GLU A 293 16.62 6.05 -8.97
C GLU A 293 16.60 7.44 -8.32
N SER A 294 15.78 7.58 -7.27
CA SER A 294 15.71 8.79 -6.46
C SER A 294 17.05 9.10 -5.77
N ALA A 295 17.70 8.09 -5.18
CA ALA A 295 18.96 8.24 -4.45
C ALA A 295 20.13 8.68 -5.35
N VAL A 296 20.26 8.14 -6.56
CA VAL A 296 21.34 8.52 -7.49
C VAL A 296 21.24 9.96 -8.01
N GLY A 297 20.13 10.64 -7.73
CA GLY A 297 19.96 12.07 -7.98
C GLY A 297 20.95 12.95 -7.22
N CYS A 298 21.47 12.50 -6.07
CA CYS A 298 22.47 13.22 -5.27
C CYS A 298 23.86 12.55 -5.30
N ALA A 299 24.91 13.32 -5.00
CA ALA A 299 26.29 12.82 -5.06
C ALA A 299 26.57 11.74 -4.01
N GLU A 300 26.06 11.92 -2.78
CA GLU A 300 26.19 10.96 -1.69
C GLU A 300 25.52 9.62 -2.03
N GLY A 301 24.34 9.67 -2.65
CA GLY A 301 23.60 8.46 -3.03
C GLY A 301 24.31 7.67 -4.12
N ARG A 302 24.92 8.37 -5.10
CA ARG A 302 25.80 7.74 -6.10
C ARG A 302 27.04 7.13 -5.46
N ALA A 303 27.71 7.86 -4.58
CA ALA A 303 28.90 7.36 -3.89
C ALA A 303 28.59 6.11 -3.05
N ALA A 304 27.43 6.10 -2.36
CA ALA A 304 26.95 4.96 -1.60
C ALA A 304 26.63 3.76 -2.50
N LEU A 305 25.94 3.96 -3.63
CA LEU A 305 25.60 2.90 -4.58
C LEU A 305 26.85 2.29 -5.22
N CYS A 306 27.81 3.13 -5.62
CA CYS A 306 29.03 2.69 -6.28
C CYS A 306 30.10 2.16 -5.29
N LYS A 307 29.84 2.14 -3.98
CA LYS A 307 30.79 1.58 -2.99
C LYS A 307 31.08 0.10 -3.27
N ASP A 308 30.03 -0.65 -3.61
CA ASP A 308 30.08 -2.03 -4.07
C ASP A 308 29.38 -2.11 -5.44
N ALA A 309 30.04 -1.48 -6.44
CA ALA A 309 29.47 -1.30 -7.76
C ALA A 309 29.23 -2.64 -8.47
N GLU A 310 30.10 -3.63 -8.28
CA GLU A 310 29.97 -4.95 -8.90
C GLU A 310 28.66 -5.63 -8.47
N ALA A 311 28.47 -5.85 -7.17
CA ALA A 311 27.25 -6.48 -6.67
C ALA A 311 26.00 -5.67 -7.00
N THR A 312 26.06 -4.34 -6.83
CA THR A 312 24.88 -3.48 -6.97
C THR A 312 24.44 -3.32 -8.43
N VAL A 313 25.37 -3.09 -9.36
CA VAL A 313 25.06 -2.93 -10.78
C VAL A 313 24.52 -4.24 -11.36
N THR A 314 25.13 -5.37 -11.01
CA THR A 314 24.63 -6.69 -11.43
C THR A 314 23.22 -6.95 -10.88
N ALA A 315 22.96 -6.63 -9.60
CA ALA A 315 21.63 -6.76 -9.01
C ALA A 315 20.56 -5.90 -9.71
N VAL A 316 20.89 -4.65 -10.04
CA VAL A 316 19.99 -3.76 -10.79
C VAL A 316 19.70 -4.31 -12.18
N LEU A 317 20.73 -4.77 -12.91
CA LEU A 317 20.58 -5.39 -14.22
C LEU A 317 19.74 -6.69 -14.17
N ASP A 318 19.94 -7.52 -13.16
CA ASP A 318 19.23 -8.79 -12.98
C ASP A 318 17.75 -8.59 -12.66
N ARG A 319 17.41 -7.51 -11.94
CA ARG A 319 16.04 -7.16 -11.57
C ARG A 319 15.32 -6.33 -12.62
N MET A 320 16.03 -5.64 -13.51
CA MET A 320 15.48 -4.77 -14.56
C MET A 320 14.33 -5.43 -15.35
N MET A 321 14.50 -6.68 -15.79
CA MET A 321 13.46 -7.38 -16.57
C MET A 321 12.41 -8.10 -15.71
N LYS A 322 12.59 -8.13 -14.39
CA LYS A 322 11.75 -8.85 -13.41
C LYS A 322 10.88 -7.92 -12.56
N SER A 323 10.92 -6.62 -12.82
CA SER A 323 10.26 -5.58 -12.02
C SER A 323 9.09 -4.89 -12.72
N GLY A 324 8.59 -5.46 -13.83
CA GLY A 324 7.62 -4.79 -14.69
C GLY A 324 8.18 -3.54 -15.39
N ARG A 325 7.33 -2.86 -16.16
CA ARG A 325 7.74 -1.72 -17.01
C ARG A 325 8.36 -0.58 -16.19
N ASP A 326 7.64 -0.09 -15.19
CA ASP A 326 8.10 1.04 -14.38
C ASP A 326 9.41 0.75 -13.65
N GLY A 327 9.56 -0.47 -13.14
CA GLY A 327 10.81 -0.89 -12.50
C GLY A 327 11.96 -0.99 -13.50
N ALA A 328 11.69 -1.48 -14.72
CA ALA A 328 12.71 -1.56 -15.77
C ALA A 328 13.20 -0.17 -16.19
N GLU A 329 12.29 0.79 -16.34
CA GLU A 329 12.63 2.19 -16.63
C GLU A 329 13.44 2.82 -15.50
N ALA A 330 13.08 2.59 -14.24
CA ALA A 330 13.84 3.05 -13.07
C ALA A 330 15.24 2.41 -12.99
N ALA A 331 15.37 1.10 -13.28
CA ALA A 331 16.66 0.43 -13.34
C ALA A 331 17.58 1.04 -14.41
N VAL A 332 17.05 1.35 -15.59
CA VAL A 332 17.81 2.03 -16.65
C VAL A 332 18.21 3.42 -16.24
N ALA A 333 17.33 4.17 -15.58
CA ALA A 333 17.66 5.49 -15.04
C ALA A 333 18.81 5.43 -14.03
N VAL A 334 18.79 4.45 -13.11
CA VAL A 334 19.87 4.19 -12.15
C VAL A 334 21.19 3.93 -12.87
N LEU A 335 21.21 2.93 -13.77
CA LEU A 335 22.41 2.53 -14.51
C LEU A 335 22.95 3.67 -15.37
N TRP A 336 22.06 4.39 -16.06
CA TRP A 336 22.43 5.51 -16.90
C TRP A 336 23.02 6.66 -16.08
N ALA A 337 22.44 6.96 -14.92
CA ALA A 337 22.94 8.00 -14.04
C ALA A 337 24.39 7.69 -13.62
N VAL A 338 24.65 6.49 -13.08
CA VAL A 338 25.98 6.16 -12.54
C VAL A 338 27.00 5.85 -13.64
N CYS A 339 26.63 5.10 -14.68
CA CYS A 339 27.59 4.64 -15.69
C CYS A 339 27.80 5.65 -16.84
N HIS A 340 26.82 6.48 -17.18
CA HIS A 340 26.91 7.38 -18.35
C HIS A 340 26.90 8.86 -17.99
N LYS A 341 25.91 9.32 -17.21
CA LYS A 341 25.75 10.75 -16.87
C LYS A 341 26.87 11.25 -15.98
N TYR A 342 27.14 10.52 -14.89
CA TYR A 342 28.17 10.90 -13.90
C TYR A 342 29.47 10.09 -14.05
N LYS A 343 29.48 9.05 -14.88
CA LYS A 343 30.68 8.31 -15.31
C LYS A 343 31.52 7.75 -14.14
N ASP A 344 30.88 7.12 -13.15
CA ASP A 344 31.62 6.38 -12.13
C ASP A 344 32.26 5.15 -12.77
N ARG A 345 33.61 5.12 -12.83
CA ARG A 345 34.37 4.05 -13.49
C ARG A 345 34.00 2.67 -12.96
N ARG A 346 33.84 2.51 -11.65
CA ARG A 346 33.53 1.22 -11.03
C ARG A 346 32.18 0.69 -11.52
N ALA A 347 31.19 1.57 -11.64
CA ALA A 347 29.87 1.21 -12.13
C ALA A 347 29.88 0.91 -13.64
N SER A 348 30.62 1.70 -14.44
CA SER A 348 30.78 1.45 -15.87
C SER A 348 31.47 0.11 -16.14
N ASP A 349 32.53 -0.20 -15.40
CA ASP A 349 33.28 -1.45 -15.53
C ASP A 349 32.41 -2.64 -15.09
N ALA A 350 31.70 -2.53 -13.96
CA ALA A 350 30.76 -3.55 -13.49
C ALA A 350 29.61 -3.80 -14.48
N ALA A 351 29.05 -2.74 -15.07
CA ALA A 351 27.99 -2.86 -16.07
C ALA A 351 28.51 -3.58 -17.32
N ALA A 352 29.72 -3.25 -17.77
CA ALA A 352 30.30 -3.85 -18.96
C ALA A 352 30.76 -5.30 -18.74
N ALA A 353 31.12 -5.67 -17.51
CA ALA A 353 31.46 -7.04 -17.12
C ALA A 353 30.21 -7.92 -16.88
N SER A 354 29.05 -7.31 -16.57
CA SER A 354 27.82 -8.06 -16.27
C SER A 354 27.27 -8.80 -17.49
N GLU A 355 27.12 -10.12 -17.37
CA GLU A 355 26.57 -10.97 -18.42
C GLU A 355 25.13 -10.59 -18.80
N GLY A 356 24.83 -10.60 -20.09
CA GLY A 356 23.48 -10.33 -20.60
C GLY A 356 23.01 -8.88 -20.47
N GLY A 357 23.85 -7.94 -19.97
CA GLY A 357 23.49 -6.53 -19.85
C GLY A 357 23.06 -5.90 -21.18
N LEU A 358 23.83 -6.15 -22.25
CA LEU A 358 23.49 -5.72 -23.62
C LEU A 358 22.13 -6.28 -24.07
N THR A 359 21.92 -7.59 -23.91
CA THR A 359 20.68 -8.27 -24.32
C THR A 359 19.47 -7.67 -23.62
N ARG A 360 19.55 -7.43 -22.30
CA ARG A 360 18.44 -6.87 -21.52
C ARG A 360 18.12 -5.42 -21.95
N LEU A 361 19.13 -4.61 -22.28
CA LEU A 361 18.91 -3.27 -22.83
C LEU A 361 18.22 -3.31 -24.20
N LEU A 362 18.61 -4.24 -25.08
CA LEU A 362 17.96 -4.40 -26.38
C LEU A 362 16.50 -4.86 -26.24
N LEU A 363 16.22 -5.78 -25.30
CA LEU A 363 14.87 -6.21 -24.97
C LEU A 363 14.00 -5.06 -24.46
N LEU A 364 14.54 -4.19 -23.59
CA LEU A 364 13.82 -3.00 -23.12
C LEU A 364 13.49 -2.04 -24.28
N LEU A 365 14.41 -1.85 -25.22
CA LEU A 365 14.19 -0.99 -26.39
C LEU A 365 13.07 -1.53 -27.30
N GLN A 366 12.83 -2.85 -27.27
CA GLN A 366 11.73 -3.51 -27.97
C GLN A 366 10.43 -3.51 -27.15
N SER A 367 10.48 -3.35 -25.83
CA SER A 367 9.34 -3.52 -24.92
C SER A 367 8.41 -2.30 -24.79
N GLY A 368 8.42 -1.37 -25.75
CA GLY A 368 7.56 -0.19 -25.74
C GLY A 368 7.81 0.77 -24.54
N CYS A 369 9.05 0.88 -24.07
CA CYS A 369 9.44 1.78 -22.97
C CYS A 369 9.21 3.27 -23.31
N SER A 370 9.18 4.13 -22.29
CA SER A 370 9.03 5.58 -22.48
C SER A 370 10.16 6.18 -23.34
N PRO A 371 9.93 7.32 -24.02
CA PRO A 371 10.97 7.98 -24.82
C PRO A 371 12.23 8.32 -24.01
N ALA A 372 12.07 8.71 -22.74
CA ALA A 372 13.18 9.00 -21.84
C ALA A 372 13.99 7.74 -21.52
N ALA A 373 13.33 6.64 -21.14
CA ALA A 373 13.99 5.36 -20.88
C ALA A 373 14.70 4.83 -22.13
N ARG A 374 14.08 4.98 -23.30
CA ARG A 374 14.67 4.62 -24.59
C ARG A 374 15.97 5.38 -24.85
N GLN A 375 15.98 6.70 -24.64
CA GLN A 375 17.17 7.52 -24.82
C GLN A 375 18.30 7.11 -23.86
N MET A 376 17.98 6.91 -22.58
CA MET A 376 18.95 6.47 -21.57
C MET A 376 19.54 5.09 -21.92
N ALA A 377 18.70 4.15 -22.37
CA ALA A 377 19.14 2.83 -22.81
C ALA A 377 20.07 2.90 -24.03
N LEU A 378 19.75 3.74 -25.04
CA LEU A 378 20.61 3.95 -26.21
C LEU A 378 21.99 4.54 -25.84
N GLU A 379 22.04 5.43 -24.87
CA GLU A 379 23.30 5.99 -24.36
C GLU A 379 24.11 4.96 -23.58
N LEU A 380 23.45 4.11 -22.78
CA LEU A 380 24.09 3.00 -22.08
C LEU A 380 24.70 1.98 -23.03
N LEU A 381 24.11 1.73 -24.21
CA LEU A 381 24.68 0.81 -25.21
C LEU A 381 26.11 1.20 -25.64
N LYS A 382 26.48 2.49 -25.53
CA LYS A 382 27.85 2.94 -25.84
C LYS A 382 28.89 2.33 -24.90
N ILE A 383 28.52 2.05 -23.64
CA ILE A 383 29.41 1.43 -22.65
C ILE A 383 29.71 -0.02 -23.05
N TYR A 384 28.69 -0.76 -23.47
CA TYR A 384 28.83 -2.14 -23.94
C TYR A 384 29.57 -2.24 -25.28
N ARG A 385 29.47 -1.24 -26.15
CA ARG A 385 30.20 -1.20 -27.44
C ARG A 385 31.70 -0.99 -27.29
N VAL A 386 32.15 -0.25 -26.28
CA VAL A 386 33.59 -0.03 -26.02
C VAL A 386 34.27 -1.33 -25.59
N ASN A 387 33.57 -2.22 -24.87
CA ASN A 387 34.06 -3.53 -24.45
C ASN A 387 33.68 -4.67 -25.41
N ALA A 388 32.88 -4.44 -26.46
CA ALA A 388 32.55 -5.47 -27.45
C ALA A 388 33.76 -5.97 -28.26
N LYS A 389 34.91 -5.27 -28.21
CA LYS A 389 36.18 -5.81 -28.72
C LYS A 389 36.68 -7.05 -27.97
N SER A 390 36.17 -7.33 -26.76
CA SER A 390 36.50 -8.53 -25.98
C SER A 390 35.38 -9.55 -25.87
N CYS A 391 34.13 -9.23 -26.23
CA CYS A 391 32.95 -10.06 -25.89
C CYS A 391 32.11 -10.54 -27.07
N LEU A 392 32.45 -10.18 -28.31
CA LEU A 392 31.94 -10.92 -29.47
C LEU A 392 32.77 -12.21 -29.56
N ALA A 393 32.31 -13.26 -28.85
CA ALA A 393 32.67 -14.61 -29.20
C ALA A 393 32.42 -14.77 -30.70
N GLY A 394 33.50 -15.00 -31.46
CA GLY A 394 33.42 -15.18 -32.90
C GLY A 394 32.38 -16.27 -33.16
N TYR A 395 31.32 -15.90 -33.89
CA TYR A 395 30.53 -16.90 -34.59
C TYR A 395 31.48 -17.55 -35.58
N ASP A 396 32.11 -18.65 -35.18
CA ASP A 396 32.86 -19.51 -36.09
C ASP A 396 31.82 -20.27 -36.92
N SER A 397 31.27 -19.58 -37.92
CA SER A 397 30.46 -20.23 -38.93
C SER A 397 31.40 -21.14 -39.70
N LYS A 398 31.35 -22.45 -39.39
CA LYS A 398 31.85 -23.48 -40.31
C LYS A 398 31.01 -23.42 -41.57
N THR A 399 31.37 -22.50 -42.46
CA THR A 399 30.82 -22.42 -43.81
C THR A 399 31.38 -23.59 -44.58
N THR A 400 30.66 -24.71 -44.58
CA THR A 400 30.90 -25.81 -45.52
C THR A 400 30.66 -25.27 -46.92
N HIS A 401 31.74 -25.02 -47.64
CA HIS A 401 31.72 -24.77 -49.07
C HIS A 401 31.17 -26.02 -49.77
N ILE A 402 29.95 -25.93 -50.28
CA ILE A 402 29.42 -26.90 -51.25
C ILE A 402 29.83 -26.38 -52.62
N MET A 403 30.76 -27.09 -53.28
CA MET A 403 31.07 -26.83 -54.69
C MET A 403 29.96 -27.44 -55.57
N PRO A 404 29.48 -26.73 -56.60
CA PRO A 404 28.56 -27.30 -57.56
C PRO A 404 29.30 -28.32 -58.46
N PHE A 405 28.65 -29.45 -58.70
CA PHE A 405 29.04 -30.45 -59.69
C PHE A 405 28.87 -29.94 -61.12
#